data_AF-A0A2V8QFL4-F1
#
_entry.id   AF-A0A2V8QFL4-F1
#
_cell.length_a   1.000
_cell.length_b   1.000
_cell.length_c   1.000
_cell.angle_alpha   90.00
_cell.angle_beta   90.00
_cell.angle_gamma   90.00
#
_symmetry.space_group_name_H-M   'P 1'
#
loop_
_entity.id
_entity.type
_entity.pdbx_description
1 polymer ?
#
loop_
_entity_poly.entity_id
_entity_poly.type
_entity_poly.pdbx_seq_one_letter_code
_entity_poly.pdbx_strand_id
1 'polypeptide(L)'
;MPDIRKHRGAHPEDRKLFADDQLPALRTAVRELSWLLSRDYSMKGALKLVGDRHALTDRQRLAVLRASCSDQAKNIAPRQICVLRLWRVIGIVD
;
A
#
# COMPACT_ATOMS: atom_id res chain seq x y z
N MET A 1 19.88 -28.19 -6.33
CA MET A 1 19.36 -27.10 -7.19
C MET A 1 19.37 -25.84 -6.34
N PRO A 2 20.22 -24.82 -6.59
CA PRO A 2 20.32 -23.67 -5.69
C PRO A 2 19.21 -22.67 -5.99
N ASP A 3 18.45 -22.33 -4.95
CA ASP A 3 17.34 -21.39 -4.96
C ASP A 3 17.89 -19.96 -5.03
N ILE A 4 18.01 -19.41 -6.25
CA ILE A 4 18.40 -18.02 -6.53
C ILE A 4 17.25 -17.05 -6.21
N ARG A 5 16.79 -17.05 -4.95
CA ARG A 5 15.94 -15.97 -4.45
C ARG A 5 16.82 -14.73 -4.35
N LYS A 6 16.95 -14.01 -5.47
CA LYS A 6 17.31 -12.60 -5.46
C LYS A 6 16.26 -11.93 -4.59
N HIS A 7 16.57 -11.78 -3.30
CA HIS A 7 16.00 -10.74 -2.48
C HIS A 7 16.15 -9.48 -3.33
N ARG A 8 15.05 -9.03 -3.95
CA ARG A 8 15.00 -7.70 -4.54
C ARG A 8 15.08 -6.80 -3.33
N GLY A 9 16.30 -6.43 -2.95
CA GLY A 9 16.55 -5.47 -1.88
C GLY A 9 15.72 -4.21 -2.13
N ALA A 10 15.48 -3.45 -1.08
CA ALA A 10 14.77 -2.18 -1.16
C ALA A 10 15.29 -1.39 -2.37
N HIS A 11 14.38 -0.92 -3.20
CA HIS A 11 14.77 -0.12 -4.36
C HIS A 11 15.41 1.17 -3.83
N PRO A 12 16.47 1.69 -4.46
CA PRO A 12 17.17 2.87 -3.97
C PRO A 12 16.23 4.08 -3.76
N GLU A 13 15.15 4.15 -4.54
CA GLU A 13 14.15 5.21 -4.43
C GLU A 13 13.07 4.96 -3.37
N ASP A 14 12.94 3.75 -2.83
CA ASP A 14 11.93 3.45 -1.80
C ASP A 14 12.13 4.34 -0.56
N ARG A 15 13.38 4.69 -0.23
CA ARG A 15 13.68 5.64 0.86
C ARG A 15 13.08 7.02 0.64
N LYS A 16 12.96 7.48 -0.61
CA LYS A 16 12.36 8.77 -0.96
C LYS A 16 10.85 8.66 -1.12
N LEU A 17 10.39 7.60 -1.79
CA LEU A 17 8.97 7.35 -2.04
C LEU A 17 8.17 7.06 -0.75
N PHE A 18 8.85 6.64 0.30
CA PHE A 18 8.27 6.32 1.60
C PHE A 18 8.91 7.10 2.75
N ALA A 19 9.49 8.27 2.45
CA ALA A 19 9.98 9.21 3.46
C ALA A 19 8.82 9.80 4.29
N ASP A 20 9.16 10.37 5.45
CA ASP A 20 8.19 10.83 6.45
C ASP A 20 7.19 11.86 5.94
N ASP A 21 7.58 12.66 4.95
CA ASP A 21 6.75 13.63 4.23
C ASP A 21 5.67 12.98 3.37
N GLN A 22 5.94 11.79 2.82
CA GLN A 22 5.01 11.03 1.97
C GLN A 22 4.03 10.19 2.80
N LEU A 23 4.38 9.83 4.03
CA LEU A 23 3.57 8.95 4.88
C LEU A 23 2.14 9.43 5.13
N PRO A 24 1.87 10.73 5.40
CA PRO A 24 0.50 11.21 5.61
C PRO A 24 -0.39 11.01 4.38
N ALA A 25 0.14 11.25 3.18
CA ALA A 25 -0.55 11.04 1.92
C ALA A 25 -0.84 9.55 1.69
N LEU A 26 0.17 8.68 1.89
CA LEU A 26 0.02 7.23 1.74
C LEU A 26 -1.01 6.64 2.72
N ARG A 27 -0.96 7.05 4.00
CA ARG A 27 -1.95 6.62 5.02
C ARG A 27 -3.36 7.04 4.65
N THR A 28 -3.51 8.26 4.13
CA THR A 28 -4.82 8.77 3.67
C THR A 28 -5.31 7.99 2.46
N ALA A 29 -4.44 7.75 1.47
CA ALA A 29 -4.75 6.96 0.29
C ALA A 29 -5.21 5.53 0.62
N VAL A 30 -4.54 4.84 1.57
CA VAL A 30 -4.97 3.51 2.02
C VAL A 30 -6.38 3.54 2.61
N ARG A 31 -6.68 4.53 3.47
CA ARG A 31 -8.01 4.67 4.09
C ARG A 31 -9.08 4.95 3.05
N GLU A 32 -8.82 5.84 2.09
CA GLU A 32 -9.74 6.18 1.01
C GLU A 32 -10.00 4.99 0.08
N LEU A 33 -8.94 4.27 -0.31
CA LEU A 33 -9.08 3.07 -1.15
C LEU A 33 -9.90 1.99 -0.43
N SER A 34 -9.60 1.72 0.84
CA SER A 34 -10.40 0.81 1.68
C SER A 34 -11.87 1.21 1.77
N TRP A 35 -12.17 2.51 1.89
CA TRP A 35 -13.53 3.03 1.98
C TRP A 35 -14.31 2.87 0.66
N LEU A 36 -13.63 3.06 -0.49
CA LEU A 36 -14.21 2.82 -1.82
C LEU A 36 -14.47 1.33 -2.06
N LEU A 37 -13.50 0.47 -1.76
CA LEU A 37 -13.65 -0.98 -1.91
C LEU A 37 -14.78 -1.56 -1.06
N SER A 38 -15.12 -0.90 0.06
CA SER A 38 -16.23 -1.32 0.94
C SER A 38 -17.61 -0.92 0.40
N ARG A 39 -17.65 -0.15 -0.69
CA ARG A 39 -18.88 0.26 -1.41
C ARG A 39 -18.94 -0.36 -2.81
N ASP A 40 -18.28 -1.49 -3.01
CA ASP A 40 -18.25 -2.23 -4.29
C ASP A 40 -17.68 -1.44 -5.49
N TYR A 41 -16.88 -0.40 -5.24
CA TYR A 41 -16.10 0.21 -6.32
C TYR A 41 -15.07 -0.78 -6.84
N SER A 42 -14.90 -0.84 -8.17
CA SER A 42 -13.86 -1.67 -8.78
C SER A 42 -12.48 -1.29 -8.26
N MET A 43 -11.66 -2.29 -7.93
CA MET A 43 -10.31 -2.08 -7.42
C MET A 43 -9.45 -1.24 -8.36
N LYS A 44 -9.52 -1.52 -9.68
CA LYS A 44 -8.77 -0.77 -10.69
C LYS A 44 -9.20 0.69 -10.77
N GLY A 45 -10.51 0.96 -10.76
CA GLY A 45 -11.04 2.32 -10.81
C GLY A 45 -10.75 3.11 -9.54
N ALA A 46 -10.95 2.50 -8.38
CA ALA A 46 -10.67 3.12 -7.09
C ALA A 46 -9.18 3.42 -6.91
N LEU A 47 -8.29 2.48 -7.29
CA LEU A 47 -6.84 2.68 -7.20
C LEU A 47 -6.38 3.83 -8.12
N LYS A 48 -6.94 3.93 -9.34
CA LYS A 48 -6.64 5.04 -10.24
C LYS A 48 -7.07 6.37 -9.64
N LEU A 49 -8.32 6.45 -9.17
CA LEU A 49 -8.88 7.67 -8.57
C LEU A 49 -8.06 8.18 -7.38
N VAL A 50 -7.77 7.28 -6.42
CA VAL A 50 -7.00 7.63 -5.22
C VAL A 50 -5.54 7.92 -5.58
N GLY A 51 -4.95 7.13 -6.49
CA GLY A 51 -3.59 7.32 -6.95
C GLY A 51 -3.37 8.66 -7.64
N ASP A 52 -4.32 9.09 -8.49
CA ASP A 52 -4.25 10.38 -9.18
C ASP A 52 -4.46 11.54 -8.19
N ARG A 53 -5.40 11.42 -7.23
CA ARG A 53 -5.67 12.44 -6.22
C ARG A 53 -4.46 12.78 -5.34
N HIS A 54 -3.68 11.78 -4.97
CA HIS A 54 -2.49 11.94 -4.12
C HIS A 54 -1.18 12.01 -4.92
N ALA A 55 -1.26 12.13 -6.26
CA ALA A 55 -0.10 12.13 -7.15
C ALA A 55 0.86 10.95 -6.92
N LEU A 56 0.33 9.77 -6.61
CA LEU A 56 1.12 8.60 -6.25
C LEU A 56 1.81 8.00 -7.48
N THR A 57 3.09 7.66 -7.31
CA THR A 57 3.84 6.84 -8.26
C THR A 57 3.30 5.40 -8.34
N ASP A 58 3.62 4.67 -9.40
CA ASP A 58 3.19 3.26 -9.55
C ASP A 58 3.67 2.37 -8.39
N ARG A 59 4.85 2.65 -7.84
CA ARG A 59 5.41 2.00 -6.64
C ARG A 59 4.51 2.22 -5.42
N GLN A 60 4.17 3.47 -5.16
CA GLN A 60 3.28 3.83 -4.04
C GLN A 60 1.86 3.30 -4.26
N ARG A 61 1.34 3.32 -5.49
CA ARG A 61 0.03 2.71 -5.84
C ARG A 61 0.01 1.22 -5.52
N LEU A 62 1.06 0.49 -5.90
CA LEU A 62 1.17 -0.93 -5.58
C LEU A 62 1.24 -1.17 -4.07
N ALA A 63 1.96 -0.31 -3.34
CA ALA A 63 2.06 -0.39 -1.89
C ALA A 63 0.70 -0.11 -1.21
N VAL A 64 0.02 0.97 -1.59
CA VAL A 64 -1.33 1.33 -1.14
C VAL A 64 -2.34 0.23 -1.45
N LEU A 65 -2.29 -0.34 -2.65
CA LEU A 65 -3.15 -1.46 -3.05
C LEU A 65 -2.98 -2.66 -2.11
N ARG A 66 -1.73 -3.05 -1.82
CA ARG A 66 -1.40 -4.17 -0.92
C ARG A 66 -1.78 -3.91 0.54
N ALA A 67 -1.82 -2.64 0.94
CA ALA A 67 -2.21 -2.22 2.28
C ALA A 67 -3.71 -1.95 2.42
N SER A 68 -4.44 -1.79 1.32
CA SER A 68 -5.89 -1.58 1.32
C SER A 68 -6.66 -2.89 1.49
N CYS A 69 -7.78 -2.82 2.19
CA CYS A 69 -8.67 -3.94 2.45
C CYS A 69 -10.12 -3.45 2.56
N SER A 70 -11.08 -4.17 1.97
CA SER A 70 -12.51 -3.87 2.11
C SER A 70 -13.00 -4.25 3.51
N ASP A 71 -14.06 -3.62 4.00
CA ASP A 71 -14.67 -3.95 5.30
C ASP A 71 -15.06 -5.43 5.40
N GLN A 72 -15.49 -6.06 4.30
CA GLN A 72 -15.77 -7.49 4.25
C GLN A 72 -14.53 -8.36 4.56
N ALA A 73 -13.35 -7.93 4.12
CA ALA A 73 -12.08 -8.61 4.41
C ALA A 73 -11.45 -8.16 5.75
N LYS A 74 -11.88 -7.03 6.34
CA LYS A 74 -11.47 -6.59 7.69
C LYS A 74 -12.00 -7.50 8.81
N ASN A 75 -13.07 -8.27 8.57
CA ASN A 75 -13.54 -9.28 9.53
C ASN A 75 -12.58 -10.47 9.67
N ILE A 76 -11.69 -10.68 8.71
CA ILE A 76 -10.70 -11.77 8.71
C ILE A 76 -9.34 -11.27 9.23
N ALA A 77 -9.02 -9.97 9.07
CA ALA A 77 -7.76 -9.37 9.53
C ALA A 77 -7.98 -8.03 10.25
N PRO A 78 -7.52 -7.86 11.51
CA PRO A 78 -7.71 -6.64 12.28
C PRO A 78 -7.09 -5.41 11.58
N ARG A 79 -7.76 -4.24 11.70
CA ARG A 79 -7.44 -2.95 11.03
C ARG A 79 -5.95 -2.57 11.06
N GLN A 80 -5.21 -3.01 12.08
CA GLN A 80 -3.81 -2.66 12.30
C GLN A 80 -2.83 -3.40 11.36
N ILE A 81 -3.17 -4.61 10.92
CA ILE A 81 -2.28 -5.47 10.11
C ILE A 81 -2.14 -4.95 8.67
N CYS A 82 -3.19 -4.35 8.12
CA CYS A 82 -3.18 -3.77 6.77
C CYS A 82 -2.18 -2.63 6.61
N VAL A 83 -2.04 -1.78 7.62
CA VAL A 83 -1.05 -0.68 7.59
C VAL A 83 0.34 -1.22 7.87
N LEU A 84 0.52 -2.13 8.84
CA LEU A 84 1.83 -2.72 9.17
C LEU A 84 2.46 -3.51 8.00
N ARG A 85 1.64 -4.10 7.12
CA ARG A 85 2.12 -4.82 5.93
C ARG A 85 2.76 -3.89 4.89
N LEU A 86 2.37 -2.61 4.84
CA LEU A 86 3.03 -1.59 4.02
C LEU A 86 4.50 -1.46 4.44
N TRP A 87 4.75 -1.36 5.74
CA TRP A 87 6.08 -1.09 6.31
C TRP A 87 7.02 -2.31 6.24
N ARG A 88 6.47 -3.53 6.40
CA ARG A 88 7.25 -4.77 6.26
C ARG A 88 7.69 -5.06 4.82
N VAL A 89 6.94 -4.58 3.82
CA VAL A 89 7.27 -4.76 2.39
C VAL A 89 8.32 -3.76 1.90
N ILE A 90 8.48 -2.62 2.58
CA ILE A 90 9.42 -1.55 2.20
C ILE A 90 10.77 -1.69 2.94
N GLY A 91 10.86 -2.54 3.97
CA GLY A 91 12.12 -2.81 4.69
C GLY A 91 12.58 -1.65 5.58
N ILE A 92 11.65 -0.83 6.08
CA ILE A 92 11.91 0.34 6.93
C ILE A 92 11.71 0.04 8.45
N VAL A 93 11.35 -1.19 8.82
CA VAL A 93 11.18 -1.58 10.23
C VAL A 93 11.91 -2.90 10.50
N ASP A 94 12.98 -2.83 11.29
CA ASP A 94 13.20 -3.74 12.43
C ASP A 94 12.47 -3.13 13.65
#